data_AF-A0A6M8VQ45-F1
#
_entry.id   AF-A0A6M8VQ45-F1
#
_cell.length_a   1.000
_cell.length_b   1.000
_cell.length_c   1.000
_cell.angle_alpha   90.00
_cell.angle_beta   90.00
_cell.angle_gamma   90.00
#
_symmetry.space_group_name_H-M   'P 1'
#
loop_
_entity.id
_entity.type
_entity.pdbx_description
1 polymer ?
#
loop_
_entity_poly.entity_id
_entity_poly.type
_entity_poly.pdbx_seq_one_letter_code
_entity_poly.pdbx_strand_id
1 'polypeptide(L)'
;MRKIQLNFWVFVLGTLISCLAALPAFATRDPVALKPVPEMMRGVWAAPDCFAPEEWHFYSEYFRFDTGSDGVITMSSAATLQNKDGYDVIGFNSPRGSYMPARVLEDGVLQMVQLEKGARLAANWDELDAAAYQEYMHCFDTALPVGLADLMELSAKLDSVYPLCRNNIDDVCSEKLFTLYMPGNSTSLREAEIRKILQDTAVFGSLNGAHNTSRRDIDTITAGLMQLFDADGSGDITLAELQSVTGFWSRPALSDTEKQRLQNLLKGLLPYFPALEAGE
;
A
#
# COMPACT_ATOMS: atom_id res chain seq x y z
N MET A 1 -20.37 40.19 -27.47
CA MET A 1 -19.26 39.33 -27.98
C MET A 1 -19.29 38.06 -27.12
N ARG A 2 -19.49 36.84 -27.65
CA ARG A 2 -18.43 35.87 -28.05
C ARG A 2 -17.27 35.85 -27.02
N LYS A 3 -16.80 34.75 -26.43
CA LYS A 3 -17.04 33.28 -26.44
C LYS A 3 -16.63 32.78 -25.01
N ILE A 4 -16.88 31.56 -24.49
CA ILE A 4 -17.45 30.29 -24.98
C ILE A 4 -18.11 29.57 -23.76
N GLN A 5 -18.91 28.51 -23.95
CA GLN A 5 -19.27 27.56 -22.87
C GLN A 5 -18.43 26.29 -22.98
N LEU A 6 -17.96 25.73 -21.86
CA LEU A 6 -17.18 24.48 -21.84
C LEU A 6 -17.88 23.43 -20.96
N ASN A 7 -18.94 22.83 -21.53
CA ASN A 7 -19.45 21.53 -21.11
C ASN A 7 -18.72 20.44 -21.91
N PHE A 8 -17.78 19.75 -21.26
CA PHE A 8 -17.04 18.56 -21.70
C PHE A 8 -16.34 18.09 -20.40
N TRP A 9 -16.66 17.00 -19.71
CA TRP A 9 -16.90 15.63 -20.17
C TRP A 9 -17.71 14.80 -19.13
N VAL A 10 -19.05 14.72 -19.24
CA VAL A 10 -19.85 13.75 -18.44
C VAL A 10 -20.89 12.97 -19.28
N PHE A 11 -21.13 13.37 -20.54
CA PHE A 11 -22.09 12.70 -21.44
C PHE A 11 -21.47 12.26 -22.77
N VAL A 12 -20.44 11.42 -22.71
CA VAL A 12 -20.07 10.52 -23.84
C VAL A 12 -19.73 9.13 -23.29
N LEU A 13 -20.73 8.44 -22.73
CA LEU A 13 -20.71 6.97 -22.61
C LEU A 13 -22.08 6.39 -23.02
N GLY A 14 -22.60 6.90 -24.14
CA GLY A 14 -23.89 6.52 -24.72
C GLY A 14 -23.76 6.19 -26.20
N THR A 15 -23.32 4.96 -26.48
CA THR A 15 -23.45 4.24 -27.77
C THR A 15 -23.05 4.96 -29.06
N LEU A 16 -21.81 4.73 -29.54
CA LEU A 16 -21.47 4.21 -30.89
C LEU A 16 -19.99 4.48 -31.22
N ILE A 17 -19.19 3.41 -31.24
CA ILE A 17 -18.23 3.04 -32.32
C ILE A 17 -17.65 1.68 -31.92
N SER A 18 -18.10 0.64 -32.63
CA SER A 18 -17.31 -0.58 -32.78
C SER A 18 -16.26 -0.32 -33.86
N CYS A 19 -15.05 -0.90 -33.68
CA CYS A 19 -13.97 -0.93 -34.67
C CYS A 19 -13.29 0.40 -35.02
N LEU A 20 -12.32 0.81 -34.20
CA LEU A 20 -10.93 1.01 -34.63
C LEU A 20 -9.98 0.93 -33.42
N ALA A 21 -8.82 0.29 -33.59
CA ALA A 21 -7.88 0.01 -32.51
C ALA A 21 -6.92 1.18 -32.23
N ALA A 22 -6.23 1.11 -31.07
CA ALA A 22 -5.27 2.07 -30.52
C ALA A 22 -5.88 3.45 -30.20
N LEU A 23 -6.13 3.80 -28.94
CA LEU A 23 -5.21 3.74 -27.79
C LEU A 23 -5.99 3.41 -26.51
N PRO A 24 -5.48 2.55 -25.60
CA PRO A 24 -6.06 2.47 -24.26
C PRO A 24 -5.81 3.80 -23.54
N ALA A 25 -6.81 4.28 -22.81
CA ALA A 25 -6.60 5.36 -21.85
C ALA A 25 -5.46 4.95 -20.89
N PHE A 26 -4.55 5.88 -20.58
CA PHE A 26 -3.43 5.66 -19.67
C PHE A 26 -3.91 5.52 -18.21
N ALA A 27 -4.52 4.38 -17.92
CA ALA A 27 -4.61 3.80 -16.60
C ALA A 27 -3.87 2.46 -16.69
N THR A 28 -2.54 2.51 -16.54
CA THR A 28 -1.69 1.31 -16.39
C THR A 28 -1.91 0.69 -15.01
N ARG A 29 -3.15 0.23 -14.79
CA ARG A 29 -3.55 -0.66 -13.70
C ARG A 29 -3.00 -2.05 -14.02
N ASP A 30 -2.61 -2.79 -12.98
CA ASP A 30 -1.94 -4.08 -13.19
C ASP A 30 -2.75 -5.02 -14.09
N PRO A 31 -2.13 -5.61 -15.13
CA PRO A 31 -2.78 -6.59 -16.00
C PRO A 31 -3.05 -7.93 -15.30
N VAL A 32 -2.60 -8.10 -14.06
CA VAL A 32 -2.80 -9.29 -13.24
C VAL A 32 -3.75 -8.94 -12.09
N ALA A 33 -4.79 -9.74 -11.90
CA ALA A 33 -5.65 -9.63 -10.73
C ALA A 33 -4.79 -9.83 -9.47
N LEU A 34 -4.80 -8.84 -8.56
CA LEU A 34 -4.10 -8.94 -7.29
C LEU A 34 -4.68 -10.11 -6.49
N LYS A 35 -3.85 -11.09 -6.18
CA LYS A 35 -4.17 -12.15 -5.25
C LYS A 35 -3.30 -11.97 -4.01
N PRO A 36 -3.87 -12.15 -2.80
CA PRO A 36 -3.09 -12.06 -1.58
C PRO A 36 -2.00 -13.15 -1.55
N VAL A 37 -0.95 -12.94 -0.77
CA VAL A 37 0.01 -14.02 -0.48
C VAL A 37 -0.70 -15.14 0.32
N PRO A 38 -0.25 -16.41 0.26
CA PRO A 38 -0.85 -17.51 1.00
C PRO A 38 -0.90 -17.21 2.51
N GLU A 39 -2.01 -17.53 3.19
CA GLU A 39 -2.18 -17.26 4.63
C GLU A 39 -1.05 -17.87 5.48
N MET A 40 -0.58 -19.06 5.09
CA MET A 40 0.55 -19.77 5.70
C MET A 40 1.89 -19.01 5.69
N MET A 41 2.05 -17.98 4.86
CA MET A 41 3.25 -17.12 4.84
C MET A 41 3.13 -15.90 5.76
N ARG A 42 1.93 -15.58 6.25
CA ARG A 42 1.63 -14.28 6.87
C ARG A 42 1.82 -14.29 8.39
N GLY A 43 1.98 -13.09 8.96
CA GLY A 43 1.73 -12.87 10.39
C GLY A 43 2.90 -13.15 11.33
N VAL A 44 4.08 -13.51 10.81
CA VAL A 44 5.32 -13.69 11.60
C VAL A 44 6.51 -13.04 10.91
N TRP A 45 7.47 -12.54 11.70
CA TRP A 45 8.81 -12.22 11.23
C TRP A 45 9.67 -13.49 11.26
N ALA A 46 10.43 -13.74 10.19
CA ALA A 46 11.36 -14.86 10.07
C ALA A 46 12.70 -14.42 9.48
N ALA A 47 13.74 -15.23 9.66
CA ALA A 47 15.10 -14.99 9.14
C ALA A 47 15.57 -16.16 8.26
N PRO A 48 16.42 -15.93 7.24
CA PRO A 48 17.00 -16.99 6.41
C PRO A 48 18.08 -17.80 7.13
N ASP A 49 18.67 -17.21 8.16
CA ASP A 49 19.66 -17.84 9.03
C ASP A 49 19.47 -17.26 10.44
N CYS A 50 19.14 -18.10 11.43
CA CYS A 50 19.00 -17.64 12.82
C CYS A 50 20.34 -17.21 13.46
N PHE A 51 21.47 -17.45 12.81
CA PHE A 51 22.77 -16.88 13.17
C PHE A 51 23.04 -15.50 12.53
N ALA A 52 22.13 -15.00 11.68
CA ALA A 52 22.14 -13.65 11.12
C ALA A 52 21.00 -12.79 11.74
N PRO A 53 21.14 -12.33 13.00
CA PRO A 53 20.03 -11.77 13.78
C PRO A 53 19.51 -10.40 13.30
N GLU A 54 20.07 -9.86 12.22
CA GLU A 54 19.74 -8.55 11.65
C GLU A 54 18.97 -8.64 10.32
N GLU A 55 18.88 -9.84 9.72
CA GLU A 55 18.13 -10.07 8.49
C GLU A 55 16.76 -10.70 8.79
N TRP A 56 15.71 -9.88 8.77
CA TRP A 56 14.34 -10.35 8.97
C TRP A 56 13.42 -9.90 7.84
N HIS A 57 12.43 -10.73 7.54
CA HIS A 57 11.33 -10.38 6.66
C HIS A 57 9.99 -10.76 7.29
N PHE A 58 8.94 -10.05 6.90
CA PHE A 58 7.56 -10.30 7.30
C PHE A 58 6.64 -10.11 6.10
N TYR A 59 5.74 -11.07 5.89
CA TYR A 59 4.69 -10.98 4.88
C TYR A 59 3.36 -10.55 5.52
N SER A 60 2.81 -9.45 5.04
CA SER A 60 1.40 -9.09 5.22
C SER A 60 0.57 -9.68 4.06
N GLU A 61 -0.72 -9.36 3.94
CA GLU A 61 -1.56 -9.88 2.85
C GLU A 61 -1.08 -9.45 1.45
N TYR A 62 -0.60 -8.20 1.31
CA TYR A 62 -0.16 -7.61 0.04
C TYR A 62 1.22 -6.95 0.05
N PHE A 63 1.98 -7.07 1.15
CA PHE A 63 3.30 -6.47 1.28
C PHE A 63 4.30 -7.44 1.90
N ARG A 64 5.57 -7.22 1.58
CA ARG A 64 6.73 -7.78 2.26
C ARG A 64 7.51 -6.63 2.87
N PHE A 65 7.83 -6.77 4.15
CA PHE A 65 8.70 -5.87 4.89
C PHE A 65 10.03 -6.58 5.12
N ASP A 66 11.14 -5.87 4.90
CA ASP A 66 12.49 -6.40 5.01
C ASP A 66 13.34 -5.47 5.87
N THR A 67 14.18 -6.04 6.74
CA THR A 67 15.26 -5.34 7.44
C THR A 67 16.57 -6.08 7.25
N GLY A 68 17.67 -5.33 7.15
CA GLY A 68 19.04 -5.86 7.08
C GLY A 68 19.96 -5.30 8.16
N SER A 69 21.26 -5.52 8.01
CA SER A 69 22.31 -5.17 8.98
C SER A 69 22.55 -3.68 9.22
N ASP A 70 21.93 -2.79 8.42
CA ASP A 70 21.90 -1.35 8.69
C ASP A 70 20.69 -0.93 9.56
N GLY A 71 19.82 -1.88 9.92
CA GLY A 71 18.57 -1.65 10.65
C GLY A 71 17.52 -0.87 9.86
N VAL A 72 17.72 -0.66 8.56
CA VAL A 72 16.76 0.04 7.70
C VAL A 72 15.66 -0.93 7.31
N ILE A 73 14.42 -0.54 7.59
CA ILE A 73 13.24 -1.30 7.19
C ILE A 73 12.75 -0.76 5.84
N THR A 74 12.56 -1.66 4.88
CA THR A 74 12.01 -1.36 3.56
C THR A 74 10.71 -2.12 3.32
N MET A 75 9.87 -1.60 2.43
CA MET A 75 8.59 -2.23 2.07
C MET A 75 8.52 -2.48 0.56
N SER A 76 8.09 -3.67 0.17
CA SER A 76 7.75 -4.02 -1.21
C SER A 76 6.33 -4.54 -1.28
N SER A 77 5.64 -4.33 -2.40
CA SER A 77 4.33 -4.98 -2.63
C SER A 77 4.56 -6.44 -3.01
N ALA A 78 3.71 -7.34 -2.52
CA ALA A 78 3.79 -8.78 -2.73
C ALA A 78 2.41 -9.33 -3.15
N ALA A 79 2.40 -10.29 -4.08
CA ALA A 79 1.16 -10.91 -4.56
C ALA A 79 1.38 -12.32 -5.09
N THR A 80 0.39 -13.20 -4.96
CA THR A 80 0.42 -14.52 -5.59
C THR A 80 0.17 -14.40 -7.09
N LEU A 81 1.15 -14.72 -7.93
CA LEU A 81 1.00 -14.71 -9.39
C LEU A 81 0.34 -15.99 -9.88
N GLN A 82 0.86 -17.14 -9.42
CA GLN A 82 0.45 -18.47 -9.86
C GLN A 82 0.49 -19.43 -8.68
N ASN A 83 -0.52 -20.30 -8.61
CA ASN A 83 -0.57 -21.44 -7.69
C ASN A 83 -0.21 -22.70 -8.52
N LYS A 84 0.61 -23.60 -7.97
CA LYS A 84 1.05 -24.86 -8.59
C LYS A 84 0.95 -26.00 -7.59
N ASP A 85 1.16 -27.23 -8.07
CA ASP A 85 1.11 -28.39 -7.17
C ASP A 85 2.33 -28.37 -6.24
N GLY A 86 2.06 -28.37 -4.93
CA GLY A 86 3.06 -28.26 -3.87
C GLY A 86 3.72 -26.89 -3.67
N TYR A 87 3.37 -25.83 -4.41
CA TYR A 87 3.96 -24.48 -4.20
C TYR A 87 3.21 -23.30 -4.84
N ASP A 88 3.44 -22.10 -4.34
CA ASP A 88 2.94 -20.82 -4.89
C ASP A 88 4.09 -19.99 -5.49
N VAL A 89 3.77 -19.11 -6.44
CA VAL A 89 4.73 -18.18 -7.07
C VAL A 89 4.39 -16.77 -6.61
N ILE A 90 5.22 -16.22 -5.73
CA ILE A 90 5.06 -14.88 -5.16
C ILE A 90 5.82 -13.88 -6.02
N GLY A 91 5.12 -12.85 -6.49
CA GLY A 91 5.70 -11.73 -7.23
C GLY A 91 5.84 -10.49 -6.35
N PHE A 92 6.95 -9.78 -6.50
CA PHE A 92 7.23 -8.52 -5.83
C PHE A 92 7.08 -7.36 -6.82
N ASN A 93 6.51 -6.23 -6.39
CA ASN A 93 6.30 -5.03 -7.22
C ASN A 93 5.71 -5.40 -8.61
N SER A 94 4.68 -6.26 -8.54
CA SER A 94 4.02 -6.88 -9.68
C SER A 94 3.38 -5.82 -10.60
N PRO A 95 3.43 -5.98 -11.93
CA PRO A 95 3.94 -7.12 -12.71
C PRO A 95 5.40 -6.97 -13.15
N ARG A 96 6.19 -6.07 -12.54
CA ARG A 96 7.52 -5.67 -13.07
C ARG A 96 8.74 -6.05 -12.22
N GLY A 97 8.56 -6.47 -10.97
CA GLY A 97 9.66 -6.91 -10.12
C GLY A 97 10.03 -8.39 -10.27
N SER A 98 10.81 -8.88 -9.31
CA SER A 98 11.19 -10.28 -9.18
C SER A 98 9.99 -11.16 -8.79
N TYR A 99 10.10 -12.45 -9.01
CA TYR A 99 9.20 -13.45 -8.43
C TYR A 99 10.01 -14.64 -7.92
N MET A 100 9.46 -15.34 -6.92
CA MET A 100 10.09 -16.47 -6.25
C MET A 100 9.03 -17.56 -6.00
N PRO A 101 9.28 -18.81 -6.40
CA PRO A 101 8.56 -19.96 -5.85
C PRO A 101 8.70 -19.99 -4.32
N ALA A 102 7.61 -20.30 -3.63
CA ALA A 102 7.53 -20.43 -2.18
C ALA A 102 6.64 -21.62 -1.80
N ARG A 103 7.02 -22.36 -0.75
CA ARG A 103 6.14 -23.33 -0.08
C ARG A 103 6.37 -23.30 1.42
N VAL A 104 5.36 -23.63 2.20
CA VAL A 104 5.48 -23.81 3.66
C VAL A 104 5.44 -25.31 3.95
N LEU A 105 6.41 -25.79 4.73
CA LEU A 105 6.52 -27.19 5.16
C LEU A 105 5.58 -27.47 6.36
N GLU A 106 5.39 -28.76 6.69
CA GLU A 106 4.49 -29.19 7.78
C GLU A 106 4.90 -28.66 9.18
N ASP A 107 6.18 -28.32 9.36
CA ASP A 107 6.75 -27.72 10.57
C ASP A 107 6.67 -26.18 10.61
N GLY A 108 6.12 -25.57 9.56
CA GLY A 108 5.99 -24.12 9.43
C GLY A 108 7.21 -23.41 8.81
N VAL A 109 8.25 -24.14 8.38
CA VAL A 109 9.38 -23.53 7.66
C VAL A 109 8.94 -23.08 6.27
N LEU A 110 9.19 -21.80 5.96
CA LEU A 110 8.93 -21.22 4.64
C LEU A 110 10.17 -21.42 3.75
N GLN A 111 10.08 -22.30 2.76
CA GLN A 111 11.12 -22.42 1.72
C GLN A 111 10.82 -21.47 0.56
N MET A 112 11.83 -20.74 0.11
CA MET A 112 11.77 -19.91 -1.10
C MET A 112 12.95 -20.18 -2.03
N VAL A 113 12.70 -20.08 -3.34
CA VAL A 113 13.70 -20.39 -4.38
C VAL A 113 14.06 -19.14 -5.15
N GLN A 114 15.37 -18.87 -5.26
CA GLN A 114 15.89 -17.97 -6.27
C GLN A 114 16.16 -18.77 -7.55
N LEU A 115 15.39 -18.49 -8.59
CA LEU A 115 15.55 -19.09 -9.92
C LEU A 115 16.67 -18.40 -10.71
N GLU A 116 17.36 -19.17 -11.56
CA GLU A 116 18.29 -18.57 -12.54
C GLU A 116 17.55 -17.69 -13.55
N LYS A 117 18.27 -16.73 -14.13
CA LYS A 117 17.70 -15.79 -15.10
C LYS A 117 17.27 -16.51 -16.38
N GLY A 118 15.96 -16.70 -16.53
CA GLY A 118 15.35 -17.38 -17.68
C GLY A 118 15.03 -18.86 -17.41
N ALA A 119 15.25 -19.35 -16.19
CA ALA A 119 14.74 -20.64 -15.74
C ALA A 119 13.21 -20.69 -15.89
N ARG A 120 12.69 -21.89 -16.16
CA ARG A 120 11.25 -22.12 -16.32
C ARG A 120 10.65 -22.56 -14.99
N LEU A 121 9.47 -22.06 -14.68
CA LEU A 121 8.66 -22.58 -13.56
C LEU A 121 8.24 -24.03 -13.87
N ALA A 122 8.87 -25.00 -13.19
CA ALA A 122 8.61 -26.43 -13.28
C ALA A 122 7.16 -26.81 -12.90
N ALA A 123 6.71 -28.04 -13.14
CA ALA A 123 5.33 -28.41 -12.83
C ALA A 123 5.09 -28.46 -11.31
N ASN A 124 6.02 -29.10 -10.61
CA ASN A 124 5.99 -29.38 -9.18
C ASN A 124 7.26 -28.82 -8.51
N TRP A 125 7.29 -28.74 -7.17
CA TRP A 125 8.43 -28.15 -6.45
C TRP A 125 9.76 -28.89 -6.68
N ASP A 126 9.76 -30.22 -6.59
CA ASP A 126 10.99 -31.04 -6.63
C ASP A 126 11.69 -31.04 -8.01
N GLU A 127 11.07 -30.40 -9.02
CA GLU A 127 11.60 -30.21 -10.38
C GLU A 127 12.16 -28.79 -10.61
N LEU A 128 12.19 -27.91 -9.60
CA LEU A 128 12.64 -26.53 -9.75
C LEU A 128 14.14 -26.42 -10.00
N ASP A 129 14.48 -25.86 -11.16
CA ASP A 129 15.84 -25.50 -11.57
C ASP A 129 16.31 -24.24 -10.82
N ALA A 130 16.83 -24.46 -9.62
CA ALA A 130 17.09 -23.44 -8.61
C ALA A 130 18.57 -23.02 -8.55
N ALA A 131 18.83 -21.72 -8.55
CA ALA A 131 20.16 -21.17 -8.30
C ALA A 131 20.54 -21.25 -6.80
N ALA A 132 19.53 -21.05 -5.95
CA ALA A 132 19.65 -21.16 -4.50
C ALA A 132 18.29 -21.49 -3.85
N TYR A 133 18.35 -22.26 -2.77
CA TYR A 133 17.25 -22.46 -1.82
C TYR A 133 17.50 -21.61 -0.57
N GLN A 134 16.47 -20.93 -0.08
CA GLN A 134 16.49 -20.25 1.21
C GLN A 134 15.38 -20.80 2.07
N GLU A 135 15.70 -21.15 3.32
CA GLU A 135 14.75 -21.64 4.32
C GLU A 135 14.59 -20.56 5.38
N TYR A 136 13.36 -20.09 5.55
CA TYR A 136 13.02 -19.03 6.47
C TYR A 136 12.39 -19.62 7.72
N MET A 137 13.02 -19.38 8.86
CA MET A 137 12.65 -19.94 10.16
C MET A 137 12.28 -18.85 11.16
N HIS A 138 11.38 -19.18 12.09
CA HIS A 138 11.13 -18.35 13.26
C HIS A 138 12.23 -18.56 14.30
N CYS A 139 13.02 -17.53 14.58
CA CYS A 139 14.16 -17.62 15.48
C CYS A 139 13.74 -17.32 16.92
N PHE A 140 13.26 -18.34 17.63
CA PHE A 140 12.66 -18.24 18.97
C PHE A 140 13.55 -17.59 20.05
N ASP A 141 14.87 -17.62 19.91
CA ASP A 141 15.84 -17.05 20.86
C ASP A 141 16.28 -15.61 20.51
N THR A 142 15.86 -15.07 19.36
CA THR A 142 16.26 -13.74 18.90
C THR A 142 15.13 -12.74 19.13
N ALA A 143 15.35 -11.75 20.00
CA ALA A 143 14.38 -10.69 20.24
C ALA A 143 14.16 -9.84 18.97
N LEU A 144 12.90 -9.66 18.56
CA LEU A 144 12.57 -8.80 17.43
C LEU A 144 13.07 -7.36 17.68
N PRO A 145 13.72 -6.71 16.70
CA PRO A 145 14.07 -5.30 16.77
C PRO A 145 12.88 -4.41 17.14
N VAL A 146 13.16 -3.34 17.90
CA VAL A 146 12.15 -2.43 18.43
C VAL A 146 11.37 -1.76 17.27
N GLY A 147 10.04 -1.82 17.34
CA GLY A 147 9.13 -1.25 16.32
C GLY A 147 8.65 -2.25 15.26
N LEU A 148 9.24 -3.44 15.14
CA LEU A 148 8.78 -4.45 14.17
C LEU A 148 7.38 -4.99 14.50
N ALA A 149 7.01 -5.08 15.78
CA ALA A 149 5.68 -5.51 16.20
C ALA A 149 4.60 -4.44 15.86
N ASP A 150 4.92 -3.17 16.08
CA ASP A 150 4.02 -2.05 15.74
C ASP A 150 3.75 -2.01 14.22
N LEU A 151 4.78 -2.29 13.41
CA LEU A 151 4.65 -2.39 11.95
C LEU A 151 3.74 -3.53 11.49
N MET A 152 3.67 -4.67 12.21
CA MET A 152 2.71 -5.75 11.92
C MET A 152 1.26 -5.31 12.18
N GLU A 153 1.01 -4.60 13.28
CA GLU A 153 -0.33 -4.06 13.56
C GLU A 153 -0.75 -3.03 12.50
N LEU A 154 0.19 -2.15 12.13
CA LEU A 154 -0.04 -1.16 11.08
C LEU A 154 -0.26 -1.82 9.70
N SER A 155 0.47 -2.90 9.36
CA SER A 155 0.34 -3.54 8.04
C SER A 155 -1.07 -4.11 7.81
N ALA A 156 -1.74 -4.61 8.84
CA ALA A 156 -3.12 -5.09 8.72
C ALA A 156 -4.12 -3.98 8.31
N LYS A 157 -3.84 -2.73 8.71
CA LYS A 157 -4.59 -1.56 8.21
C LYS A 157 -4.28 -1.28 6.74
N LEU A 158 -3.01 -1.39 6.34
CA LEU A 158 -2.56 -1.17 4.97
C LEU A 158 -3.16 -2.22 4.01
N ASP A 159 -3.10 -3.49 4.39
CA ASP A 159 -3.73 -4.61 3.68
C ASP A 159 -5.24 -4.41 3.49
N SER A 160 -5.91 -3.85 4.51
CA SER A 160 -7.35 -3.57 4.48
C SER A 160 -7.76 -2.48 3.47
N VAL A 161 -6.85 -1.59 3.07
CA VAL A 161 -7.15 -0.47 2.15
C VAL A 161 -6.51 -0.64 0.76
N TYR A 162 -5.37 -1.32 0.69
CA TYR A 162 -4.59 -1.50 -0.53
C TYR A 162 -5.38 -2.03 -1.75
N PRO A 163 -6.14 -3.14 -1.67
CA PRO A 163 -6.83 -3.68 -2.84
C PRO A 163 -7.89 -2.73 -3.42
N LEU A 164 -8.47 -1.85 -2.58
CA LEU A 164 -9.45 -0.84 -2.98
C LEU A 164 -8.78 0.43 -3.52
N CYS A 165 -7.83 0.98 -2.76
CA CYS A 165 -7.29 2.32 -2.98
C CYS A 165 -6.12 2.42 -3.98
N ARG A 166 -5.43 1.31 -4.29
CA ARG A 166 -4.18 1.35 -5.09
C ARG A 166 -4.36 1.93 -6.50
N ASN A 167 -5.49 1.62 -7.15
CA ASN A 167 -5.77 1.93 -8.56
C ASN A 167 -6.76 3.08 -8.78
N ASN A 168 -7.42 3.53 -7.71
CA ASN A 168 -8.40 4.63 -7.70
C ASN A 168 -8.63 5.10 -6.26
N ILE A 169 -8.86 6.39 -6.05
CA ILE A 169 -9.35 6.92 -4.77
C ILE A 169 -10.76 7.44 -5.03
N ASP A 170 -11.73 6.54 -4.86
CA ASP A 170 -13.16 6.80 -4.98
C ASP A 170 -13.87 6.72 -3.62
N ASP A 171 -15.19 6.83 -3.63
CA ASP A 171 -16.02 6.80 -2.43
C ASP A 171 -15.84 5.50 -1.62
N VAL A 172 -15.59 4.36 -2.28
CA VAL A 172 -15.40 3.05 -1.62
C VAL A 172 -14.05 2.97 -0.91
N CYS A 173 -12.98 3.45 -1.57
CA CYS A 173 -11.69 3.62 -0.92
C CYS A 173 -11.79 4.59 0.29
N SER A 174 -12.48 5.72 0.10
CA SER A 174 -12.62 6.77 1.10
C SER A 174 -13.44 6.33 2.31
N GLU A 175 -14.55 5.63 2.09
CA GLU A 175 -15.38 5.02 3.14
C GLU A 175 -14.58 3.98 3.93
N LYS A 176 -13.81 3.11 3.25
CA LYS A 176 -12.97 2.12 3.95
C LYS A 176 -11.93 2.78 4.83
N LEU A 177 -11.23 3.81 4.33
CA LEU A 177 -10.27 4.59 5.11
C LEU A 177 -10.95 5.26 6.31
N PHE A 178 -12.10 5.90 6.11
CA PHE A 178 -12.86 6.53 7.17
C PHE A 178 -13.25 5.54 8.28
N THR A 179 -13.90 4.42 7.91
CA THR A 179 -14.32 3.38 8.86
C THR A 179 -13.15 2.74 9.61
N LEU A 180 -11.98 2.61 8.98
CA LEU A 180 -10.80 1.96 9.59
C LEU A 180 -10.17 2.78 10.73
N TYR A 181 -10.30 4.10 10.71
CA TYR A 181 -9.81 5.00 11.75
C TYR A 181 -10.91 5.54 12.66
N MET A 182 -12.17 5.24 12.36
CA MET A 182 -13.32 5.63 13.18
C MET A 182 -13.36 4.81 14.49
N PRO A 183 -13.45 5.46 15.67
CA PRO A 183 -13.68 4.76 16.93
C PRO A 183 -14.99 3.96 16.85
N GLY A 184 -15.03 2.75 17.41
CA GLY A 184 -16.07 1.75 17.08
C GLY A 184 -17.54 2.13 17.31
N ASN A 185 -17.83 3.17 18.08
CA ASN A 185 -19.19 3.72 18.29
C ASN A 185 -19.35 5.17 17.79
N SER A 186 -18.38 5.69 17.02
CA SER A 186 -18.43 7.02 16.42
C SER A 186 -19.12 6.99 15.04
N THR A 187 -19.50 8.16 14.55
CA THR A 187 -19.88 8.41 13.14
C THR A 187 -18.99 9.47 12.49
N SER A 188 -17.95 9.89 13.19
CA SER A 188 -17.04 10.98 12.83
C SER A 188 -15.60 10.70 13.28
N LEU A 189 -14.65 11.37 12.61
CA LEU A 189 -13.22 11.39 12.95
C LEU A 189 -12.88 12.72 13.62
N ARG A 190 -12.11 12.72 14.71
CA ARG A 190 -11.65 13.97 15.34
C ARG A 190 -10.23 14.29 14.88
N GLU A 191 -9.72 15.44 15.34
CA GLU A 191 -8.32 15.84 15.14
C GLU A 191 -7.32 14.72 15.52
N ALA A 192 -7.62 13.91 16.54
CA ALA A 192 -6.75 12.81 16.97
C ALA A 192 -6.68 11.67 15.94
N GLU A 193 -7.80 11.29 15.34
CA GLU A 193 -7.88 10.27 14.29
C GLU A 193 -7.24 10.76 12.99
N ILE A 194 -7.48 12.02 12.58
CA ILE A 194 -6.82 12.63 11.41
C ILE A 194 -5.30 12.68 11.61
N ARG A 195 -4.83 13.07 12.80
CA ARG A 195 -3.41 13.00 13.18
C ARG A 195 -2.86 11.57 13.06
N LYS A 196 -3.62 10.55 13.49
CA LYS A 196 -3.20 9.14 13.39
C LYS A 196 -3.12 8.65 11.94
N ILE A 197 -4.05 9.05 11.07
CA ILE A 197 -3.99 8.75 9.63
C ILE A 197 -2.70 9.32 9.03
N LEU A 198 -2.36 10.58 9.33
CA LEU A 198 -1.14 11.22 8.83
C LEU A 198 0.13 10.59 9.41
N GLN A 199 0.12 10.15 10.67
CA GLN A 199 1.24 9.41 11.28
C GLN A 199 1.47 8.07 10.57
N ASP A 200 0.42 7.28 10.37
CA ASP A 200 0.51 5.96 9.75
C ASP A 200 0.94 6.09 8.27
N THR A 201 0.43 7.12 7.58
CA THR A 201 0.87 7.50 6.22
C THR A 201 2.36 7.90 6.18
N ALA A 202 2.84 8.66 7.17
CA ALA A 202 4.25 9.06 7.25
C ALA A 202 5.18 7.86 7.53
N VAL A 203 4.76 6.92 8.38
CA VAL A 203 5.50 5.66 8.63
C VAL A 203 5.65 4.90 7.32
N PHE A 204 4.57 4.57 6.61
CA PHE A 204 4.65 3.81 5.36
C PHE A 204 5.39 4.55 4.24
N GLY A 205 5.24 5.88 4.14
CA GLY A 205 6.02 6.68 3.19
C GLY A 205 7.53 6.62 3.47
N SER A 206 7.95 6.59 4.74
CA SER A 206 9.37 6.51 5.11
C SER A 206 10.03 5.18 4.73
N LEU A 207 9.27 4.07 4.68
CA LEU A 207 9.77 2.74 4.26
C LEU A 207 10.14 2.66 2.77
N ASN A 208 9.84 3.72 2.01
CA ASN A 208 10.21 3.93 0.61
C ASN A 208 11.17 5.14 0.45
N GLY A 209 11.88 5.50 1.52
CA GLY A 209 12.89 6.57 1.50
C GLY A 209 12.32 7.99 1.44
N ALA A 210 11.01 8.20 1.66
CA ALA A 210 10.48 9.54 1.80
C ALA A 210 11.03 10.25 3.04
N HIS A 211 11.21 11.57 2.97
CA HIS A 211 11.70 12.33 4.11
C HIS A 211 10.78 12.20 5.32
N ASN A 212 11.39 11.95 6.47
CA ASN A 212 10.69 11.78 7.74
C ASN A 212 9.90 13.05 8.08
N THR A 213 8.57 12.98 7.99
CA THR A 213 7.70 14.15 8.18
C THR A 213 7.66 14.49 9.67
N SER A 214 8.03 15.72 10.05
CA SER A 214 8.13 16.04 11.46
C SER A 214 6.75 16.05 12.13
N ARG A 215 6.70 15.73 13.43
CA ARG A 215 5.47 15.81 14.22
C ARG A 215 4.79 17.18 14.10
N ARG A 216 5.58 18.26 14.04
CA ARG A 216 5.07 19.63 13.84
C ARG A 216 4.39 19.79 12.48
N ASP A 217 4.92 19.19 11.42
CA ASP A 217 4.31 19.26 10.09
C ASP A 217 3.02 18.45 10.05
N ILE A 218 2.99 17.27 10.68
CA ILE A 218 1.76 16.47 10.89
C ILE A 218 0.70 17.29 11.63
N ASP A 219 1.05 17.92 12.77
CA ASP A 219 0.13 18.75 13.56
C ASP A 219 -0.39 19.95 12.74
N THR A 220 0.47 20.57 11.91
CA THR A 220 0.08 21.68 11.02
C THR A 220 -0.90 21.21 9.95
N ILE A 221 -0.60 20.12 9.24
CA ILE A 221 -1.49 19.55 8.21
C ILE A 221 -2.81 19.14 8.86
N THR A 222 -2.79 18.49 10.03
CA THR A 222 -4.00 18.07 10.75
C THR A 222 -4.95 19.24 10.98
N ALA A 223 -4.47 20.36 11.51
CA ALA A 223 -5.28 21.55 11.75
C ALA A 223 -5.87 22.14 10.46
N GLY A 224 -5.11 22.16 9.37
CA GLY A 224 -5.58 22.61 8.06
C GLY A 224 -6.62 21.67 7.42
N LEU A 225 -6.49 20.35 7.63
CA LEU A 225 -7.51 19.37 7.21
C LEU A 225 -8.80 19.53 8.01
N MET A 226 -8.71 19.72 9.34
CA MET A 226 -9.90 20.03 10.14
C MET A 226 -10.63 21.26 9.60
N GLN A 227 -9.94 22.39 9.38
CA GLN A 227 -10.54 23.62 8.83
C GLN A 227 -11.14 23.47 7.42
N LEU A 228 -10.73 22.46 6.65
CA LEU A 228 -11.25 22.20 5.31
C LEU A 228 -12.49 21.30 5.31
N PHE A 229 -12.54 20.31 6.21
CA PHE A 229 -13.57 19.27 6.21
C PHE A 229 -14.64 19.48 7.29
N ASP A 230 -14.31 20.04 8.47
CA ASP A 230 -15.28 20.41 9.50
C ASP A 230 -16.05 21.66 9.03
N ALA A 231 -17.15 21.43 8.31
CA ALA A 231 -17.90 22.47 7.62
C ALA A 231 -18.97 23.11 8.52
N ASP A 232 -19.40 22.40 9.56
CA ASP A 232 -20.35 22.89 10.56
C ASP A 232 -19.70 23.47 11.83
N GLY A 233 -18.40 23.24 12.04
CA GLY A 233 -17.63 23.73 13.18
C GLY A 233 -17.80 22.88 14.44
N SER A 234 -18.17 21.61 14.28
CA SER A 234 -18.37 20.66 15.39
C SER A 234 -17.07 20.17 16.05
N GLY A 235 -15.93 20.33 15.38
CA GLY A 235 -14.62 19.80 15.81
C GLY A 235 -14.37 18.34 15.42
N ASP A 236 -15.33 17.73 14.73
CA ASP A 236 -15.31 16.36 14.22
C ASP A 236 -15.59 16.40 12.69
N ILE A 237 -15.16 15.39 11.93
CA ILE A 237 -15.40 15.26 10.47
C ILE A 237 -16.30 14.05 10.21
N THR A 238 -17.44 14.26 9.56
CA THR A 238 -18.32 13.18 9.10
C THR A 238 -17.91 12.62 7.73
N LEU A 239 -18.38 11.42 7.38
CA LEU A 239 -18.15 10.83 6.05
C LEU A 239 -18.76 11.70 4.93
N ALA A 240 -19.92 12.30 5.19
CA ALA A 240 -20.59 13.18 4.24
C ALA A 240 -19.78 14.46 3.96
N GLU A 241 -19.16 15.05 4.99
CA GLU A 241 -18.26 16.19 4.83
C GLU A 241 -17.00 15.81 4.05
N LEU A 242 -16.35 14.68 4.40
CA LEU A 242 -15.20 14.16 3.66
C LEU A 242 -15.50 14.01 2.16
N GLN A 243 -16.64 13.40 1.82
CA GLN A 243 -17.08 13.20 0.44
C GLN A 243 -17.55 14.50 -0.26
N SER A 244 -17.95 15.53 0.48
CA SER A 244 -18.43 16.80 -0.10
C SER A 244 -17.31 17.67 -0.69
N VAL A 245 -16.05 17.47 -0.27
CA VAL A 245 -14.92 18.32 -0.69
C VAL A 245 -14.39 17.91 -2.05
N THR A 246 -15.00 18.48 -3.09
CA THR A 246 -14.46 18.46 -4.45
C THR A 246 -13.35 19.50 -4.62
N GLY A 247 -12.32 19.16 -5.41
CA GLY A 247 -11.21 20.05 -5.76
C GLY A 247 -10.25 20.34 -4.60
N PHE A 248 -9.96 19.34 -3.75
CA PHE A 248 -9.09 19.44 -2.58
C PHE A 248 -7.88 20.37 -2.75
N TRP A 249 -7.05 20.16 -3.77
CA TRP A 249 -5.82 20.93 -4.02
C TRP A 249 -6.06 22.40 -4.42
N SER A 250 -7.21 22.73 -5.00
CA SER A 250 -7.57 24.11 -5.38
C SER A 250 -8.26 24.91 -4.27
N ARG A 251 -8.58 24.27 -3.12
CA ARG A 251 -9.17 24.96 -1.96
C ARG A 251 -8.14 25.88 -1.27
N PRO A 252 -8.55 27.06 -0.75
CA PRO A 252 -7.65 27.98 -0.06
C PRO A 252 -7.46 27.69 1.43
N ALA A 253 -8.16 26.69 2.00
CA ALA A 253 -8.10 26.35 3.44
C ALA A 253 -6.75 25.75 3.86
N LEU A 254 -6.01 25.16 2.91
CA LEU A 254 -4.60 24.80 3.07
C LEU A 254 -3.74 25.85 2.38
N SER A 255 -2.74 26.38 3.08
CA SER A 255 -1.69 27.18 2.46
C SER A 255 -0.86 26.34 1.48
N ASP A 256 -0.19 26.98 0.52
CA ASP A 256 0.67 26.29 -0.45
C ASP A 256 1.78 25.48 0.25
N THR A 257 2.26 25.96 1.40
CA THR A 257 3.22 25.23 2.26
C THR A 257 2.62 23.95 2.85
N GLU A 258 1.38 23.99 3.33
CA GLU A 258 0.69 22.79 3.86
C GLU A 258 0.36 21.78 2.77
N LYS A 259 -0.09 22.27 1.59
CA LYS A 259 -0.27 21.44 0.40
C LYS A 259 1.03 20.75 0.01
N GLN A 260 2.14 21.49 -0.07
CA GLN A 260 3.44 20.93 -0.43
C GLN A 260 3.93 19.88 0.59
N ARG A 261 3.69 20.10 1.90
CA ARG A 261 4.03 19.12 2.95
C ARG A 261 3.19 17.85 2.81
N LEU A 262 1.88 17.98 2.59
CA LEU A 262 0.98 16.85 2.37
C LEU A 262 1.35 16.10 1.08
N GLN A 263 1.66 16.80 -0.02
CA GLN A 263 2.18 16.18 -1.24
C GLN A 263 3.46 15.39 -0.98
N ASN A 264 4.41 15.93 -0.20
CA ASN A 264 5.65 15.22 0.12
C ASN A 264 5.42 13.97 0.98
N LEU A 265 4.45 14.01 1.89
CA LEU A 265 4.02 12.86 2.70
C LEU A 265 3.34 11.79 1.83
N LEU A 266 2.45 12.18 0.91
CA LEU A 266 1.81 11.26 -0.04
C LEU A 266 2.78 10.72 -1.11
N LYS A 267 3.81 11.49 -1.47
CA LYS A 267 4.85 11.08 -2.45
C LYS A 267 5.58 9.79 -2.05
N GLY A 268 5.73 9.53 -0.76
CA GLY A 268 6.30 8.28 -0.27
C GLY A 268 5.48 7.04 -0.63
N LEU A 269 4.16 7.18 -0.81
CA LEU A 269 3.24 6.09 -1.10
C LEU A 269 3.02 5.81 -2.61
N LEU A 270 3.48 6.67 -3.52
CA LEU A 270 3.18 6.55 -4.96
C LEU A 270 3.51 5.17 -5.57
N PRO A 271 4.62 4.49 -5.21
CA PRO A 271 4.91 3.17 -5.79
C PRO A 271 3.92 2.07 -5.40
N TYR A 272 3.11 2.28 -4.35
CA TYR A 272 2.06 1.35 -3.91
C TYR A 272 0.66 1.87 -4.27
N PHE A 273 0.45 3.19 -4.28
CA PHE A 273 -0.81 3.84 -4.59
C PHE A 273 -0.65 4.85 -5.76
N PRO A 274 -0.42 4.39 -7.00
CA PRO A 274 -0.26 5.28 -8.16
C PRO A 274 -1.48 6.18 -8.43
N ALA A 275 -2.66 5.84 -7.89
CA ALA A 275 -3.84 6.71 -7.90
C ALA A 275 -3.59 8.10 -7.26
N LEU A 276 -2.61 8.23 -6.37
CA LEU A 276 -2.20 9.51 -5.78
C LEU A 276 -1.50 10.46 -6.77
N GLU A 277 -0.93 9.95 -7.87
CA GLU A 277 -0.34 10.81 -8.93
C GLU A 277 -1.41 11.53 -9.76
N ALA A 278 -2.60 10.94 -9.89
CA ALA A 278 -3.70 11.48 -10.69
C ALA A 278 -4.45 12.66 -10.03
N GLY A 279 -3.91 13.18 -8.92
CA GLY A 279 -4.47 14.30 -8.17
C GLY A 279 -3.93 15.69 -8.54
N GLU A 280 -3.01 15.82 -9.51
CA GLU A 280 -2.50 17.11 -10.01
C GLU A 280 -3.47 17.84 -10.96
#